data_AF-A0A1I5GH94-F1
#
_entry.id   AF-A0A1I5GH94-F1
#
_cell.length_a   1.000
_cell.length_b   1.000
_cell.length_c   1.000
_cell.angle_alpha   90.00
_cell.angle_beta   90.00
_cell.angle_gamma   90.00
#
_symmetry.space_group_name_H-M   'P 1'
#
loop_
_entity.id
_entity.type
_entity.pdbx_description
1 polymer ?
#
loop_
_entity_poly.entity_id
_entity_poly.type
_entity_poly.pdbx_seq_one_letter_code
_entity_poly.pdbx_strand_id
1 'polypeptide(L)' 'MKVRIDKSGCVGNARCAAVAEALFPLDDDGYIAIEAFDVPAGQEKAAKNGARSCPERIIFVEEDDGTISWPPTKRA' A
#
# COMPACT_ATOMS: atom_id res chain seq x y z
N MET A 1 -10.47 7.83 -0.38
CA MET A 1 -9.41 7.01 0.24
C MET A 1 -8.10 7.26 -0.48
N LYS A 2 -7.00 7.35 0.26
CA LYS A 2 -5.66 7.53 -0.27
C LYS A 2 -4.73 6.45 0.27
N VAL A 3 -3.74 6.05 -0.52
CA VAL A 3 -2.64 5.19 -0.07
C VAL A 3 -1.35 5.99 -0.02
N ARG A 4 -0.59 5.81 1.05
CA ARG A 4 0.77 6.36 1.21
C ARG A 4 1.74 5.21 1.49
N ILE A 5 2.95 5.27 0.95
CA ILE A 5 3.93 4.19 0.98
C ILE A 5 5.26 4.78 1.48
N ASP A 6 5.80 4.22 2.56
CA ASP A 6 7.16 4.53 3.01
C ASP A 6 8.16 3.66 2.24
N LYS A 7 8.64 4.17 1.10
CA LYS A 7 9.58 3.46 0.22
C LYS A 7 10.87 3.04 0.93
N SER A 8 11.29 3.77 1.97
CA SER A 8 12.52 3.47 2.70
C SER A 8 12.49 2.11 3.41
N GLY A 9 11.30 1.62 3.75
CA GLY A 9 11.12 0.29 4.35
C GLY A 9 10.79 -0.82 3.33
N CYS A 10 10.86 -0.56 2.02
CA CYS A 10 10.59 -1.58 1.02
C CYS A 10 11.78 -2.52 0.86
N VAL A 11 11.54 -3.83 0.97
CA VAL A 11 12.59 -4.87 0.84
C VAL A 11 12.35 -5.82 -0.35
N GLY A 12 11.60 -5.39 -1.36
CA GLY A 12 11.44 -6.14 -2.61
C GLY A 12 10.56 -7.40 -2.53
N ASN A 13 9.62 -7.48 -1.57
CA ASN A 13 8.73 -8.64 -1.43
C ASN A 13 7.73 -8.83 -2.61
N ALA A 14 7.47 -7.79 -3.40
CA ALA A 14 6.51 -7.78 -4.53
C ALA A 14 5.05 -8.22 -4.24
N ARG A 15 4.68 -8.51 -2.99
CA ARG A 15 3.33 -9.01 -2.62
C ARG A 15 2.21 -8.03 -2.91
N CYS A 16 2.46 -6.73 -2.79
CA CYS A 16 1.48 -5.68 -3.10
C CYS A 16 1.10 -5.71 -4.59
N ALA A 17 2.10 -5.79 -5.47
CA ALA A 17 1.90 -5.95 -6.90
C ALA A 17 1.20 -7.27 -7.25
N ALA A 18 1.59 -8.38 -6.61
CA ALA A 18 0.94 -9.68 -6.82
C ALA A 18 -0.56 -9.68 -6.45
N VAL A 19 -0.99 -8.80 -5.54
CA VAL A 19 -2.40 -8.66 -5.13
C VAL A 19 -3.15 -7.63 -5.98
N ALA A 20 -2.51 -6.53 -6.35
CA ALA A 20 -3.14 -5.44 -7.09
C ALA A 20 -2.10 -4.69 -7.95
N GLU A 21 -1.63 -5.33 -9.01
CA GLU A 21 -0.57 -4.84 -9.91
C GLU A 21 -0.84 -3.43 -10.44
N ALA A 22 -2.08 -3.16 -10.86
CA ALA A 22 -2.48 -1.86 -11.40
C ALA A 22 -2.36 -0.69 -10.38
N LEU A 23 -2.35 -0.99 -9.08
CA LEU A 23 -2.25 0.01 -8.01
C LEU A 23 -0.85 0.09 -7.40
N PHE A 24 -0.09 -1.00 -7.45
CA PHE A 24 1.22 -1.11 -6.82
C PHE A 24 2.30 -1.49 -7.84
N PRO A 25 2.58 -0.62 -8.83
CA PRO A 25 3.61 -0.88 -9.83
C PRO A 25 4.98 -1.00 -9.16
N LEU A 26 5.78 -1.95 -9.64
CA LEU A 26 7.16 -2.11 -9.22
C LEU A 26 8.09 -1.42 -10.22
N ASP A 27 9.27 -1.01 -9.76
CA ASP A 27 10.38 -0.59 -10.61
C ASP A 27 11.15 -1.80 -11.17
N ASP A 28 12.17 -1.52 -11.98
CA ASP A 28 12.96 -2.55 -12.68
C ASP A 28 13.72 -3.48 -11.71
N ASP A 29 13.97 -3.02 -10.48
CA ASP A 29 14.64 -3.78 -9.41
C ASP A 29 13.64 -4.57 -8.53
N GLY A 30 12.33 -4.47 -8.81
CA GLY A 30 11.27 -5.17 -8.07
C GLY A 30 10.82 -4.47 -6.78
N TYR A 31 11.19 -3.21 -6.58
CA TYR A 31 10.74 -2.39 -5.46
C TYR A 31 9.49 -1.60 -5.83
N ILE A 32 8.74 -1.14 -4.83
CA ILE A 32 7.54 -0.34 -5.09
C ILE A 32 7.93 0.99 -5.75
N ALA A 33 7.39 1.27 -6.95
CA ALA A 33 7.83 2.41 -7.75
C ALA A 33 7.28 3.75 -7.22
N ILE A 34 6.13 3.72 -6.55
CA ILE A 34 5.36 4.92 -6.16
C ILE A 34 5.33 5.13 -4.63
N GLU A 35 5.09 6.37 -4.23
CA GLU A 35 5.03 6.79 -2.81
C GLU A 35 3.62 7.06 -2.31
N ALA A 36 2.68 7.36 -3.20
CA ALA A 36 1.28 7.57 -2.86
C ALA A 36 0.40 7.51 -4.10
N PHE A 37 -0.90 7.28 -3.90
CA PHE A 37 -1.92 7.44 -4.92
C PHE A 37 -3.30 7.63 -4.28
N ASP A 38 -4.17 8.36 -4.97
CA ASP A 38 -5.61 8.38 -4.68
C ASP A 38 -6.24 7.10 -5.20
N VAL A 39 -7.03 6.44 -4.37
CA VAL A 39 -7.63 5.15 -4.75
C VAL A 39 -8.79 5.39 -5.71
N PRO A 40 -8.78 4.80 -6.92
CA PRO A 40 -9.90 4.92 -7.84
C PRO A 40 -11.18 4.33 -7.25
N ALA A 41 -12.32 4.95 -7.57
CA ALA A 41 -13.63 4.46 -7.13
C ALA A 41 -13.84 2.99 -7.56
N GLY A 42 -14.25 2.14 -6.62
CA GLY A 42 -14.44 0.71 -6.84
C GLY A 42 -13.17 -0.15 -6.65
N GLN A 43 -11.99 0.46 -6.45
CA GLN A 43 -10.73 -0.24 -6.18
C GLN A 43 -10.32 -0.21 -4.70
N GLU A 44 -11.18 0.27 -3.80
CA GLU A 44 -10.92 0.40 -2.37
C GLU A 44 -10.51 -0.93 -1.73
N LYS A 45 -11.20 -2.01 -2.11
CA LYS A 45 -10.87 -3.36 -1.62
C LYS A 45 -9.51 -3.85 -2.12
N ALA A 46 -9.19 -3.58 -3.39
CA ALA A 46 -7.90 -3.96 -3.97
C ALA A 46 -6.75 -3.19 -3.32
N ALA A 47 -6.91 -1.87 -3.13
CA ALA A 47 -5.95 -1.03 -2.42
C ALA A 47 -5.72 -1.53 -0.98
N LYS A 48 -6.79 -1.80 -0.22
CA LYS A 48 -6.72 -2.34 1.14
C LYS A 48 -6.03 -3.71 1.19
N ASN A 49 -6.34 -4.60 0.25
CA ASN A 49 -5.71 -5.92 0.20
C ASN A 49 -4.22 -5.84 -0.17
N GLY A 50 -3.86 -5.01 -1.15
CA GLY A 50 -2.46 -4.78 -1.52
C GLY A 50 -1.66 -4.18 -0.37
N ALA A 51 -2.23 -3.20 0.35
CA ALA A 51 -1.61 -2.64 1.54
C ALA A 51 -1.36 -3.68 2.65
N ARG A 52 -2.34 -4.55 2.92
CA ARG A 52 -2.24 -5.64 3.93
C ARG A 52 -1.27 -6.75 3.55
N SER A 53 -0.98 -6.90 2.27
CA SER A 53 -0.07 -7.93 1.78
C SER A 53 1.41 -7.64 2.09
N CYS A 54 1.74 -6.37 2.35
CA CYS A 54 3.09 -5.92 2.66
C CYS A 54 3.53 -6.40 4.05
N PRO A 55 4.54 -7.30 4.15
CA PRO A 55 5.02 -7.80 5.43
C PRO A 55 5.65 -6.71 6.32
N GLU A 56 6.32 -5.75 5.68
CA GLU A 56 7.00 -4.63 6.35
C GLU A 56 6.02 -3.57 6.88
N ARG A 57 4.72 -3.66 6.53
CA ARG A 57 3.68 -2.72 6.95
C ARG A 57 4.00 -1.26 6.62
N ILE A 58 4.65 -1.03 5.49
CA ILE A 58 5.04 0.31 5.01
C ILE A 58 3.98 0.99 4.14
N ILE A 59 2.87 0.30 3.85
CA ILE A 59 1.77 0.82 3.03
C ILE A 59 0.64 1.25 3.96
N PHE A 60 0.32 2.52 3.95
CA PHE A 60 -0.68 3.17 4.79
C PHE A 60 -1.96 3.41 3.99
N VAL A 61 -3.12 3.16 4.60
CA VAL A 61 -4.43 3.46 4.04
C VAL A 61 -5.05 4.60 4.85
N GLU A 62 -5.24 5.73 4.18
CA GLU A 62 -5.89 6.93 4.71
C GLU A 62 -7.33 6.97 4.20
N GLU A 63 -8.29 6.94 5.11
CA GLU A 63 -9.72 7.07 4.81
C GLU A 63 -10.09 8.54 4.55
N ASP A 64 -11.27 8.77 3.96
CA ASP A 64 -11.70 10.12 3.57
C ASP A 64 -11.93 11.08 4.75
N ASP A 65 -12.09 10.53 5.97
CA ASP A 65 -12.18 11.29 7.22
C ASP A 65 -10.81 11.64 7.82
N GLY A 66 -9.72 11.30 7.13
CA GLY A 66 -8.34 11.55 7.55
C GLY A 66 -7.79 10.50 8.53
N THR A 67 -8.56 9.46 8.87
CA THR A 67 -8.07 8.38 9.73
C THR A 67 -7.18 7.39 8.97
N ILE A 68 -6.18 6.81 9.66
CA ILE A 68 -5.35 5.73 9.11
C ILE A 68 -5.95 4.39 9.52
N SER A 69 -6.49 3.63 8.57
CA SER A 69 -7.11 2.33 8.83
C SER A 69 -6.13 1.15 8.72
N TRP A 70 -4.96 1.37 8.11
CA TRP A 70 -3.87 0.41 8.02
C TRP A 70 -2.52 1.16 7.85
N PRO A 71 -1.40 0.65 8.36
CA PRO A 71 -1.29 -0.47 9.30
C PRO A 71 -1.89 -0.12 10.66
N PRO A 72 -2.39 -1.10 11.43
CA PRO A 72 -2.77 -0.84 12.81
C PRO A 72 -1.53 -0.31 13.52
N THR A 73 -1.67 0.82 14.22
CA THR A 73 -0.67 1.25 15.20
C THR A 73 -0.39 0.03 16.07
N LYS A 74 0.88 -0.42 16.11
CA LYS A 74 1.29 -1.60 16.89
C LYS A 74 0.58 -1.58 18.23
N ARG A 75 -0.44 -2.43 18.40
CA ARG A 75 -1.04 -2.70 19.70
C ARG A 75 -0.26 -3.88 20.27
N ALA A 76 0.61 -3.56 21.22
CA ALA A 76 1.43 -4.44 22.05
C ALA A 76 2.49 -5.27 21.33
#